data_AF-A0AAJ0RLV7-F1
#
_entry.id   AF-A0AAJ0RLV7-F1
#
_cell.length_a   1.000
_cell.length_b   1.000
_cell.length_c   1.000
_cell.angle_alpha   90.00
_cell.angle_beta   90.00
_cell.angle_gamma   90.00
#
_symmetry.space_group_name_H-M   'P 1'
#
loop_
_entity.id
_entity.type
_entity.pdbx_description
1 polymer ?
#
loop_
_entity_poly.entity_id
_entity_poly.type
_entity_poly.pdbx_seq_one_letter_code
_entity_poly.pdbx_strand_id
1 'polypeptide(L)'
;MKIRGLLAITAAIALNTAVMPAQAGTVTSASLPAGSHPGSRERQYQVYVPSGLSTPAPMVMALHGCRQTQANALDEWGLKAAADQNGFILVTPFITSYDGLRNQNCWGFWFDQHQHEGAGEPQDLVRIAQAVEAQHSIDTNRRFITGLSSGGAMAVVAATTHNEYWAAAASAAGLPYGEDAASVSLSGQCPGYATFHNVDQVANDMRAELNDTYAIPLMVLQSNNDCTVIQPAGRNLRDAHLKVFGGTSHDTPAKAQQSQAACSPHHQNNYNCQHTRYGTGDGRSIVETVFFNGPQNTANTTDTNHGHYWVGGTNGSEGPWAVRAGPSYPDIIWDFFSRHARDGGGENGTPKITVLGDNPLKVALGRSFTDPGATASDREDGDLTVTADCSSVDTNTVGDYNCTYEVTDSDNNTATRTRTVSVFDPNAPTATCEVASASPNAHISAGRAVAGGISSLRALSLTDRQDIGGSFDTWTSVKLYQGEPGTWYAAEPEACRAGEGGNDGHTCQDWYSTNLQHLSAGRAYYQMGYYTQGGDDALGQISGSNAWVRESSPGLYEAGQCP
;
A
#
# COMPACT_ATOMS: atom_id res chain seq x y z
N MET A 1 -70.12 24.78 -29.48
CA MET A 1 -69.10 23.71 -29.31
C MET A 1 -67.75 24.40 -29.12
N LYS A 2 -67.27 24.56 -27.88
CA LYS A 2 -65.97 25.17 -27.56
C LYS A 2 -65.14 24.12 -26.81
N ILE A 3 -64.06 23.66 -27.43
CA ILE A 3 -63.11 22.70 -26.85
C ILE A 3 -62.14 23.50 -25.99
N ARG A 4 -62.09 23.21 -24.68
CA ARG A 4 -61.05 23.68 -23.77
C ARG A 4 -59.97 22.61 -23.71
N GLY A 5 -58.75 22.94 -24.12
CA GLY A 5 -57.57 22.10 -23.96
C GLY A 5 -57.08 22.11 -22.50
N LEU A 6 -56.83 20.93 -21.94
CA LEU A 6 -56.09 20.75 -20.70
C LEU A 6 -54.60 20.59 -21.05
N LEU A 7 -53.76 21.50 -20.54
CA LEU A 7 -52.31 21.34 -20.50
C LEU A 7 -51.97 20.36 -19.38
N ALA A 8 -51.40 19.20 -19.72
CA ALA A 8 -50.81 18.29 -18.74
C ALA A 8 -49.37 18.74 -18.44
N ILE A 9 -49.12 19.14 -17.19
CA ILE A 9 -47.77 19.44 -16.69
C ILE A 9 -47.19 18.12 -16.18
N THR A 10 -46.28 17.51 -16.94
CA THR A 10 -45.43 16.41 -16.48
C THR A 10 -44.33 16.97 -15.58
N ALA A 11 -44.43 16.72 -14.28
CA ALA A 11 -43.35 16.97 -13.33
C ALA A 11 -42.29 15.88 -13.46
N ALA A 12 -41.08 16.25 -13.89
CA ALA A 12 -39.93 15.37 -13.85
C ALA A 12 -39.45 15.24 -12.39
N ILE A 13 -39.63 14.06 -11.80
CA ILE A 13 -39.04 13.71 -10.51
C ILE A 13 -37.57 13.39 -10.78
N ALA A 14 -36.69 14.34 -10.48
CA ALA A 14 -35.26 14.08 -10.39
C ALA A 14 -35.03 13.16 -9.18
N LEU A 15 -34.75 11.88 -9.41
CA LEU A 15 -34.17 11.02 -8.38
C LEU A 15 -32.74 11.53 -8.12
N ASN A 16 -32.60 12.36 -7.09
CA ASN A 16 -31.31 12.57 -6.46
C ASN A 16 -30.91 11.25 -5.78
N THR A 17 -30.15 10.41 -6.48
CA THR A 17 -29.37 9.36 -5.82
C THR A 17 -28.29 10.07 -5.01
N ALA A 18 -28.59 10.33 -3.74
CA ALA A 18 -27.57 10.68 -2.77
C ALA A 18 -26.57 9.53 -2.74
N VAL A 19 -25.38 9.77 -3.28
CA VAL A 19 -24.23 8.89 -3.07
C VAL A 19 -23.93 8.97 -1.57
N MET A 20 -24.41 7.99 -0.82
CA MET A 20 -24.00 7.81 0.57
C MET A 20 -22.48 7.60 0.55
N PRO A 21 -21.68 8.35 1.31
CA PRO A 21 -20.27 8.04 1.45
C PRO A 21 -20.15 6.60 1.97
N ALA A 22 -19.30 5.79 1.34
CA ALA A 22 -18.99 4.46 1.84
C ALA A 22 -18.56 4.59 3.30
N GLN A 23 -19.34 4.02 4.21
CA GLN A 23 -19.08 4.13 5.63
C GLN A 23 -17.89 3.23 5.97
N ALA A 24 -16.82 3.77 6.53
CA ALA A 24 -15.69 2.96 7.02
C ALA A 24 -16.20 1.90 8.03
N GLY A 25 -15.54 0.73 8.09
CA GLY A 25 -15.91 -0.34 9.01
C GLY A 25 -15.82 0.07 10.48
N THR A 26 -16.33 -0.78 11.36
CA THR A 26 -16.39 -0.50 12.80
C THR A 26 -15.27 -1.24 13.55
N VAL A 27 -14.54 -0.53 14.40
CA VAL A 27 -13.61 -1.13 15.36
C VAL A 27 -14.28 -1.24 16.73
N THR A 28 -14.23 -2.41 17.34
CA THR A 28 -14.62 -2.62 18.74
C THR A 28 -13.43 -3.14 19.53
N SER A 29 -13.37 -2.77 20.82
CA SER A 29 -12.35 -3.24 21.74
C SER A 29 -13.02 -4.07 22.83
N ALA A 30 -12.41 -5.20 23.18
CA ALA A 30 -12.90 -6.08 24.22
C ALA A 30 -11.74 -6.65 25.06
N SER A 31 -12.09 -7.20 26.22
CA SER A 31 -11.19 -7.91 27.12
C SER A 31 -11.79 -9.29 27.39
N LEU A 32 -11.02 -10.32 27.11
CA LEU A 32 -11.34 -11.70 27.44
C LEU A 32 -10.69 -12.05 28.78
N PRO A 33 -11.47 -12.39 29.83
CA PRO A 33 -10.91 -12.80 31.11
C PRO A 33 -10.05 -14.07 30.99
N ALA A 34 -9.12 -14.23 31.94
CA ALA A 34 -8.34 -15.47 32.07
C ALA A 34 -9.28 -16.69 32.15
N GLY A 35 -8.93 -17.73 31.39
CA GLY A 35 -9.61 -19.01 31.39
C GLY A 35 -9.13 -19.90 32.52
N SER A 36 -9.73 -21.08 32.62
CA SER A 36 -9.38 -22.08 33.65
C SER A 36 -8.16 -22.93 33.30
N HIS A 37 -7.64 -22.84 32.08
CA HIS A 37 -6.53 -23.65 31.62
C HIS A 37 -5.17 -23.10 32.10
N PRO A 38 -4.14 -23.95 32.24
CA PRO A 38 -2.82 -23.53 32.71
C PRO A 38 -2.22 -22.44 31.81
N GLY A 39 -1.60 -21.43 32.42
CA GLY A 39 -0.95 -20.35 31.67
C GLY A 39 -1.89 -19.31 31.04
N SER A 40 -3.21 -19.48 31.17
CA SER A 40 -4.19 -18.50 30.67
C SER A 40 -4.08 -17.18 31.40
N ARG A 41 -4.28 -16.09 30.66
CA ARG A 41 -4.33 -14.74 31.22
C ARG A 41 -5.49 -13.97 30.61
N GLU A 42 -5.80 -12.83 31.21
CA GLU A 42 -6.67 -11.87 30.55
C GLU A 42 -5.99 -11.40 29.25
N ARG A 43 -6.80 -11.13 28.21
CA ARG A 43 -6.34 -10.68 26.91
C ARG A 43 -7.26 -9.60 26.38
N GLN A 44 -6.70 -8.44 26.08
CA GLN A 44 -7.40 -7.43 25.30
C GLN A 44 -7.31 -7.79 23.82
N TYR A 45 -8.32 -7.42 23.05
CA TYR A 45 -8.32 -7.58 21.60
C TYR A 45 -9.19 -6.51 20.95
N GLN A 46 -8.91 -6.23 19.69
CA GLN A 46 -9.76 -5.41 18.84
C GLN A 46 -10.35 -6.25 17.70
N VAL A 47 -11.55 -5.89 17.28
CA VAL A 47 -12.25 -6.51 16.14
C VAL A 47 -12.64 -5.40 15.18
N TYR A 48 -12.20 -5.50 13.94
CA TYR A 48 -12.64 -4.66 12.83
C TYR A 48 -13.60 -5.42 11.94
N VAL A 49 -14.77 -4.82 11.71
CA VAL A 49 -15.83 -5.37 10.86
C VAL A 49 -16.09 -4.38 9.72
N PRO A 50 -15.80 -4.76 8.46
CA PRO A 50 -16.15 -3.95 7.29
C PRO A 50 -17.64 -3.60 7.24
N SER A 51 -17.96 -2.42 6.72
CA SER A 51 -19.36 -2.05 6.48
C SER A 51 -19.95 -2.86 5.34
N GLY A 52 -21.20 -3.30 5.48
CA GLY A 52 -21.89 -4.08 4.44
C GLY A 52 -21.35 -5.50 4.25
N LEU A 53 -20.60 -6.02 5.23
CA LEU A 53 -20.01 -7.35 5.18
C LEU A 53 -21.06 -8.45 4.96
N SER A 54 -20.83 -9.29 3.95
CA SER A 54 -21.61 -10.52 3.72
C SER A 54 -21.21 -11.60 4.72
N THR A 55 -22.19 -12.38 5.22
CA THR A 55 -21.95 -13.43 6.22
C THR A 55 -22.54 -14.78 5.77
N PRO A 56 -21.96 -15.93 6.19
CA PRO A 56 -20.81 -16.08 7.09
C PRO A 56 -19.50 -15.57 6.47
N ALA A 57 -18.73 -14.79 7.24
CA ALA A 57 -17.53 -14.11 6.76
C ALA A 57 -16.25 -14.82 7.18
N PRO A 58 -15.18 -14.78 6.39
CA PRO A 58 -13.84 -15.16 6.83
C PRO A 58 -13.37 -14.33 8.03
N MET A 59 -12.52 -14.92 8.87
CA MET A 59 -11.85 -14.24 9.97
C MET A 59 -10.33 -14.34 9.80
N VAL A 60 -9.63 -13.21 9.93
CA VAL A 60 -8.16 -13.16 9.99
C VAL A 60 -7.74 -12.62 11.36
N MET A 61 -7.02 -13.44 12.13
CA MET A 61 -6.42 -13.02 13.39
C MET A 61 -4.96 -12.59 13.16
N ALA A 62 -4.61 -11.35 13.50
CA ALA A 62 -3.28 -10.79 13.28
C ALA A 62 -2.56 -10.50 14.61
N LEU A 63 -1.43 -11.19 14.84
CA LEU A 63 -0.66 -11.15 16.08
C LEU A 63 0.53 -10.20 15.97
N HIS A 64 0.53 -9.15 16.80
CA HIS A 64 1.60 -8.16 16.86
C HIS A 64 2.95 -8.75 17.30
N GLY A 65 4.05 -8.08 16.94
CA GLY A 65 5.39 -8.44 17.41
C GLY A 65 5.74 -7.90 18.80
N CYS A 66 6.97 -8.15 19.23
CA CYS A 66 7.51 -7.55 20.46
C CYS A 66 7.46 -6.02 20.41
N ARG A 67 7.19 -5.39 21.56
CA ARG A 67 7.04 -3.93 21.78
C ARG A 67 5.88 -3.27 21.03
N GLN A 68 5.14 -4.03 20.23
CA GLN A 68 3.96 -3.58 19.51
C GLN A 68 2.70 -3.85 20.34
N THR A 69 1.58 -3.35 19.84
CA THR A 69 0.23 -3.51 20.38
C THR A 69 -0.73 -3.97 19.29
N GLN A 70 -1.94 -4.35 19.69
CA GLN A 70 -3.05 -4.64 18.79
C GLN A 70 -3.38 -3.48 17.84
N ALA A 71 -3.17 -2.23 18.26
CA ALA A 71 -3.43 -1.05 17.44
C ALA A 71 -2.40 -0.90 16.31
N ASN A 72 -1.12 -1.26 16.55
CA ASN A 72 -0.11 -1.23 15.49
C ASN A 72 -0.46 -2.23 14.39
N ALA A 73 -0.84 -3.46 14.76
CA ALA A 73 -1.27 -4.47 13.79
C ALA A 73 -2.56 -4.04 13.04
N LEU A 74 -3.47 -3.35 13.72
CA LEU A 74 -4.72 -2.89 13.14
C LEU A 74 -4.52 -1.75 12.14
N ASP A 75 -3.77 -0.71 12.53
CA ASP A 75 -3.75 0.56 11.81
C ASP A 75 -2.51 0.73 10.90
N GLU A 76 -1.42 0.00 11.13
CA GLU A 76 -0.17 0.18 10.35
C GLU A 76 0.04 -0.87 9.25
N TRP A 77 -0.53 -2.07 9.39
CA TRP A 77 -0.19 -3.22 8.53
C TRP A 77 -0.95 -3.29 7.21
N GLY A 78 -1.85 -2.33 6.95
CA GLY A 78 -2.71 -2.32 5.75
C GLY A 78 -3.83 -3.36 5.77
N LEU A 79 -3.99 -4.13 6.85
CA LEU A 79 -4.97 -5.21 6.95
C LEU A 79 -6.41 -4.74 7.02
N LYS A 80 -6.70 -3.54 7.56
CA LYS A 80 -8.06 -2.97 7.52
C LYS A 80 -8.55 -2.71 6.10
N ALA A 81 -7.69 -2.14 5.26
CA ALA A 81 -8.02 -1.90 3.87
C ALA A 81 -8.21 -3.21 3.10
N ALA A 82 -7.37 -4.22 3.38
CA ALA A 82 -7.58 -5.56 2.83
C ALA A 82 -8.88 -6.19 3.33
N ALA A 83 -9.26 -5.97 4.60
CA ALA A 83 -10.54 -6.44 5.15
C ALA A 83 -11.73 -5.79 4.45
N ASP A 84 -11.69 -4.47 4.21
CA ASP A 84 -12.72 -3.75 3.47
C ASP A 84 -12.82 -4.22 2.02
N GLN A 85 -11.68 -4.42 1.35
CA GLN A 85 -11.63 -4.82 -0.04
C GLN A 85 -12.11 -6.25 -0.26
N ASN A 86 -11.79 -7.16 0.66
CA ASN A 86 -11.96 -8.59 0.46
C ASN A 86 -13.02 -9.23 1.37
N GLY A 87 -13.65 -8.45 2.25
CA GLY A 87 -14.78 -8.91 3.06
C GLY A 87 -14.41 -9.94 4.13
N PHE A 88 -13.46 -9.62 5.00
CA PHE A 88 -13.15 -10.46 6.18
C PHE A 88 -13.18 -9.67 7.49
N ILE A 89 -13.43 -10.36 8.60
CA ILE A 89 -13.33 -9.78 9.95
C ILE A 89 -11.89 -9.88 10.42
N LEU A 90 -11.31 -8.75 10.83
CA LEU A 90 -9.94 -8.67 11.33
C LEU A 90 -9.94 -8.63 12.86
N VAL A 91 -9.20 -9.53 13.49
CA VAL A 91 -9.07 -9.62 14.96
C VAL A 91 -7.62 -9.40 15.34
N THR A 92 -7.35 -8.44 16.24
CA THR A 92 -5.99 -8.14 16.74
C THR A 92 -5.91 -8.34 18.26
N PRO A 93 -5.45 -9.50 18.74
CA PRO A 93 -5.19 -9.77 20.15
C PRO A 93 -4.01 -8.97 20.71
N PHE A 94 -3.99 -8.75 22.02
CA PHE A 94 -2.91 -8.10 22.75
C PHE A 94 -2.45 -8.92 23.96
N ILE A 95 -1.14 -8.99 24.12
CA ILE A 95 -0.48 -9.53 25.32
C ILE A 95 -0.56 -8.49 26.46
N THR A 96 -1.64 -8.53 27.26
CA THR A 96 -1.84 -7.60 28.38
C THR A 96 -0.92 -7.89 29.57
N SER A 97 -0.56 -9.16 29.76
CA SER A 97 0.34 -9.64 30.81
C SER A 97 0.97 -10.97 30.41
N TYR A 98 2.19 -11.22 30.87
CA TYR A 98 2.96 -12.42 30.52
C TYR A 98 3.95 -12.79 31.63
N ASP A 99 4.33 -14.06 31.65
CA ASP A 99 5.29 -14.62 32.62
C ASP A 99 6.71 -14.69 32.04
N GLY A 100 7.69 -14.78 32.94
CA GLY A 100 9.08 -15.01 32.59
C GLY A 100 9.80 -13.80 31.99
N LEU A 101 11.07 -13.98 31.66
CA LEU A 101 11.89 -12.94 31.04
C LEU A 101 11.60 -12.89 29.55
N ARG A 102 10.85 -11.86 29.14
CA ARG A 102 10.54 -11.56 27.74
C ARG A 102 10.71 -10.06 27.50
N ASN A 103 11.04 -9.70 26.27
CA ASN A 103 10.91 -8.31 25.83
C ASN A 103 9.43 -7.87 25.94
N GLN A 104 9.23 -6.56 26.06
CA GLN A 104 7.90 -5.98 26.23
C GLN A 104 6.91 -6.52 25.19
N ASN A 105 5.72 -6.93 25.62
CA ASN A 105 4.61 -7.41 24.79
C ASN A 105 4.95 -8.63 23.89
N CYS A 106 6.05 -9.36 24.11
CA CYS A 106 6.32 -10.53 23.28
C CYS A 106 5.40 -11.71 23.65
N TRP A 107 4.90 -12.38 22.62
CA TRP A 107 4.37 -13.73 22.73
C TRP A 107 5.47 -14.70 23.17
N GLY A 108 5.12 -15.64 24.05
CA GLY A 108 6.02 -16.58 24.69
C GLY A 108 6.17 -17.90 23.95
N PHE A 109 6.30 -17.87 22.62
CA PHE A 109 6.31 -19.05 21.75
C PHE A 109 7.35 -20.13 22.14
N TRP A 110 8.38 -19.80 22.94
CA TRP A 110 9.45 -20.71 23.36
C TRP A 110 9.28 -21.26 24.79
N PHE A 111 8.25 -20.83 25.51
CA PHE A 111 7.95 -21.43 26.82
C PHE A 111 7.03 -22.62 26.61
N ASP A 112 7.43 -23.77 27.14
CA ASP A 112 6.69 -25.05 27.13
C ASP A 112 5.17 -24.87 27.37
N GLN A 113 4.80 -24.14 28.42
CA GLN A 113 3.41 -23.81 28.77
C GLN A 113 2.59 -23.04 27.70
N HIS A 114 3.23 -22.56 26.63
CA HIS A 114 2.62 -21.84 25.51
C HIS A 114 2.86 -22.54 24.18
N GLN A 115 3.26 -23.81 24.20
CA GLN A 115 3.48 -24.63 23.01
C GLN A 115 2.48 -25.80 22.90
N HIS A 116 1.49 -25.88 23.79
CA HIS A 116 0.59 -27.04 23.85
C HIS A 116 -0.89 -26.68 23.69
N GLU A 117 -1.64 -27.56 23.02
CA GLU A 117 -3.09 -27.54 22.99
C GLU A 117 -3.66 -27.50 24.42
N GLY A 118 -4.71 -26.71 24.64
CA GLY A 118 -5.36 -26.64 25.94
C GLY A 118 -4.57 -25.86 26.99
N ALA A 119 -3.49 -25.17 26.62
CA ALA A 119 -2.67 -24.38 27.53
C ALA A 119 -2.25 -23.03 26.93
N GLY A 120 -1.99 -22.08 27.83
CA GLY A 120 -1.27 -20.85 27.50
C GLY A 120 -1.89 -19.95 26.44
N GLU A 121 -1.00 -19.22 25.77
CA GLU A 121 -1.33 -18.26 24.72
C GLU A 121 -2.05 -18.87 23.50
N PRO A 122 -1.67 -20.04 22.93
CA PRO A 122 -2.42 -20.60 21.80
C PRO A 122 -3.88 -20.92 22.15
N GLN A 123 -4.14 -21.43 23.37
CA GLN A 123 -5.50 -21.67 23.82
C GLN A 123 -6.28 -20.38 24.09
N ASP A 124 -5.62 -19.33 24.60
CA ASP A 124 -6.23 -18.00 24.73
C ASP A 124 -6.64 -17.42 23.37
N LEU A 125 -5.82 -17.61 22.32
CA LEU A 125 -6.15 -17.16 20.96
C LEU A 125 -7.40 -17.84 20.40
N VAL A 126 -7.53 -19.16 20.57
CA VAL A 126 -8.76 -19.88 20.18
C VAL A 126 -9.97 -19.37 20.96
N ARG A 127 -9.83 -19.06 22.24
CA ARG A 127 -10.94 -18.50 23.04
C ARG A 127 -11.34 -17.10 22.59
N ILE A 128 -10.39 -16.27 22.16
CA ILE A 128 -10.70 -14.96 21.55
C ILE A 128 -11.48 -15.17 20.26
N ALA A 129 -11.01 -16.05 19.37
CA ALA A 129 -11.72 -16.38 18.14
C ALA A 129 -13.16 -16.86 18.42
N GLN A 130 -13.35 -17.78 19.36
CA GLN A 130 -14.68 -18.24 19.78
C GLN A 130 -15.57 -17.13 20.37
N ALA A 131 -14.99 -16.18 21.10
CA ALA A 131 -15.73 -15.03 21.62
C ALA A 131 -16.19 -14.08 20.50
N VAL A 132 -15.42 -13.99 19.41
CA VAL A 132 -15.79 -13.27 18.18
C VAL A 132 -16.85 -14.04 17.39
N GLU A 133 -16.70 -15.36 17.22
CA GLU A 133 -17.69 -16.24 16.60
C GLU A 133 -19.06 -16.21 17.31
N ALA A 134 -19.07 -15.98 18.63
CA ALA A 134 -20.32 -15.82 19.38
C ALA A 134 -21.06 -14.50 19.08
N GLN A 135 -20.38 -13.50 18.53
CA GLN A 135 -20.92 -12.16 18.24
C GLN A 135 -21.10 -11.90 16.74
N HIS A 136 -20.38 -12.63 15.90
CA HIS A 136 -20.36 -12.45 14.45
C HIS A 136 -20.54 -13.80 13.74
N SER A 137 -21.27 -13.80 12.62
CA SER A 137 -21.42 -14.99 11.79
C SER A 137 -20.14 -15.22 10.99
N ILE A 138 -19.25 -16.06 11.53
CA ILE A 138 -17.97 -16.45 10.94
C ILE A 138 -18.11 -17.76 10.17
N ASP A 139 -17.46 -17.84 9.02
CA ASP A 139 -17.29 -19.09 8.30
C ASP A 139 -16.23 -19.96 8.98
N THR A 140 -16.66 -21.07 9.56
CA THR A 140 -15.78 -21.97 10.33
C THR A 140 -14.70 -22.64 9.47
N ASN A 141 -14.85 -22.66 8.15
CA ASN A 141 -13.83 -23.16 7.24
C ASN A 141 -12.81 -22.09 6.83
N ARG A 142 -13.06 -20.81 7.14
CA ARG A 142 -12.21 -19.67 6.74
C ARG A 142 -11.75 -18.85 7.96
N ARG A 143 -11.09 -19.54 8.89
CA ARG A 143 -10.44 -18.97 10.08
C ARG A 143 -8.94 -19.00 9.90
N PHE A 144 -8.34 -17.83 9.76
CA PHE A 144 -6.93 -17.67 9.43
C PHE A 144 -6.17 -16.95 10.52
N ILE A 145 -4.88 -17.23 10.64
CA ILE A 145 -4.01 -16.56 11.60
C ILE A 145 -2.71 -16.10 10.95
N THR A 146 -2.27 -14.89 11.31
CA THR A 146 -1.02 -14.30 10.83
C THR A 146 -0.31 -13.54 11.95
N GLY A 147 0.96 -13.23 11.75
CA GLY A 147 1.67 -12.35 12.68
C GLY A 147 3.07 -11.97 12.23
N LEU A 148 3.64 -10.98 12.92
CA LEU A 148 5.00 -10.49 12.73
C LEU A 148 5.89 -10.92 13.90
N SER A 149 7.15 -11.30 13.66
CA SER A 149 8.14 -11.51 14.73
C SER A 149 7.70 -12.61 15.71
N SER A 150 7.70 -12.32 17.02
CA SER A 150 7.11 -13.20 18.04
C SER A 150 5.65 -13.55 17.78
N GLY A 151 4.86 -12.65 17.18
CA GLY A 151 3.50 -12.94 16.73
C GLY A 151 3.48 -13.89 15.52
N GLY A 152 4.47 -13.80 14.62
CA GLY A 152 4.64 -14.74 13.51
C GLY A 152 5.05 -16.13 13.97
N ALA A 153 5.88 -16.22 15.02
CA ALA A 153 6.20 -17.48 15.69
C ALA A 153 4.99 -18.06 16.43
N MET A 154 4.24 -17.23 17.17
CA MET A 154 3.02 -17.67 17.85
C MET A 154 1.91 -18.08 16.87
N ALA A 155 1.81 -17.46 15.68
CA ALA A 155 0.88 -17.91 14.66
C ALA A 155 1.18 -19.35 14.20
N VAL A 156 2.47 -19.72 14.09
CA VAL A 156 2.91 -21.09 13.78
C VAL A 156 2.60 -22.05 14.94
N VAL A 157 2.80 -21.61 16.18
CA VAL A 157 2.44 -22.40 17.37
C VAL A 157 0.93 -22.64 17.45
N ALA A 158 0.11 -21.61 17.30
CA ALA A 158 -1.34 -21.72 17.29
C ALA A 158 -1.85 -22.62 16.14
N ALA A 159 -1.23 -22.51 14.96
CA ALA A 159 -1.54 -23.36 13.82
C ALA A 159 -1.17 -24.84 14.03
N THR A 160 -0.13 -25.12 14.82
CA THR A 160 0.33 -26.49 15.13
C THR A 160 -0.49 -27.10 16.26
N THR A 161 -0.67 -26.36 17.36
CA THR A 161 -1.41 -26.80 18.57
C THR A 161 -2.91 -26.90 18.35
N HIS A 162 -3.46 -26.09 17.45
CA HIS A 162 -4.88 -26.06 17.14
C HIS A 162 -5.14 -26.27 15.63
N ASN A 163 -4.52 -27.30 15.05
CA ASN A 163 -4.65 -27.60 13.62
C ASN A 163 -6.04 -28.15 13.24
N GLU A 164 -6.85 -28.56 14.21
CA GLU A 164 -8.27 -28.82 14.06
C GLU A 164 -9.09 -27.54 13.81
N TYR A 165 -8.63 -26.39 14.32
CA TYR A 165 -9.39 -25.14 14.35
C TYR A 165 -9.06 -24.21 13.17
N TRP A 166 -7.77 -23.93 12.94
CA TRP A 166 -7.31 -22.97 11.94
C TRP A 166 -7.32 -23.57 10.52
N ALA A 167 -7.72 -22.76 9.53
CA ALA A 167 -7.77 -23.17 8.13
C ALA A 167 -6.40 -23.01 7.44
N ALA A 168 -5.68 -21.92 7.72
CA ALA A 168 -4.32 -21.67 7.23
C ALA A 168 -3.62 -20.62 8.11
N ALA A 169 -2.29 -20.56 8.03
CA ALA A 169 -1.48 -19.61 8.77
C ALA A 169 -0.46 -18.87 7.90
N ALA A 170 -0.09 -17.66 8.30
CA ALA A 170 0.99 -16.90 7.69
C ALA A 170 1.98 -16.38 8.75
N SER A 171 3.27 -16.51 8.50
CA SER A 171 4.33 -16.11 9.42
C SER A 171 5.23 -15.08 8.75
N ALA A 172 5.18 -13.83 9.20
CA ALA A 172 6.08 -12.77 8.75
C ALA A 172 7.24 -12.62 9.73
N ALA A 173 8.48 -12.85 9.28
CA ALA A 173 9.67 -12.81 10.12
C ALA A 173 9.49 -13.59 11.44
N GLY A 174 8.85 -14.77 11.39
CA GLY A 174 8.59 -15.61 12.54
C GLY A 174 9.55 -16.80 12.63
N LEU A 175 9.25 -17.74 13.53
CA LEU A 175 10.12 -18.88 13.84
C LEU A 175 9.40 -20.21 13.71
N PRO A 176 10.15 -21.30 13.43
CA PRO A 176 9.61 -22.66 13.50
C PRO A 176 9.01 -23.00 14.86
N TYR A 177 8.08 -23.95 14.86
CA TYR A 177 7.52 -24.53 16.09
C TYR A 177 8.62 -25.17 16.95
N GLY A 178 8.51 -25.06 18.28
CA GLY A 178 9.46 -25.68 19.20
C GLY A 178 10.85 -25.02 19.24
N GLU A 179 11.00 -23.81 18.69
CA GLU A 179 12.26 -23.05 18.75
C GLU A 179 12.43 -22.30 20.09
N ASP A 180 13.67 -21.91 20.36
CA ASP A 180 14.09 -21.29 21.61
C ASP A 180 14.27 -19.77 21.48
N ALA A 181 14.46 -19.11 22.63
CA ALA A 181 14.88 -17.70 22.65
C ALA A 181 16.24 -17.45 21.95
N ALA A 182 17.08 -18.48 21.79
CA ALA A 182 18.35 -18.40 21.06
C ALA A 182 18.17 -18.33 19.52
N SER A 183 16.96 -18.58 19.02
CA SER A 183 16.61 -18.54 17.60
C SER A 183 16.30 -17.11 17.12
N VAL A 184 16.44 -16.10 17.99
CA VAL A 184 16.35 -14.67 17.69
C VAL A 184 17.68 -14.00 17.94
N SER A 185 18.09 -13.10 17.04
CA SER A 185 19.27 -12.27 17.23
C SER A 185 18.95 -11.10 18.17
N LEU A 186 19.67 -11.02 19.30
CA LEU A 186 19.56 -9.94 20.28
C LEU A 186 20.79 -9.01 20.29
N SER A 187 21.72 -9.18 19.35
CA SER A 187 23.01 -8.48 19.35
C SER A 187 22.94 -7.03 18.88
N GLY A 188 21.86 -6.64 18.19
CA GLY A 188 21.77 -5.36 17.48
C GLY A 188 22.75 -5.23 16.31
N GLN A 189 23.46 -6.30 15.96
CA GLN A 189 24.41 -6.35 14.86
C GLN A 189 23.76 -6.90 13.59
N CYS A 190 24.23 -6.44 12.42
CA CYS A 190 23.79 -6.89 11.11
C CYS A 190 24.99 -7.47 10.31
N PRO A 191 24.89 -8.70 9.77
CA PRO A 191 23.81 -9.66 9.99
C PRO A 191 23.74 -10.14 11.45
N GLY A 192 22.54 -10.50 11.90
CA GLY A 192 22.33 -11.05 13.24
C GLY A 192 22.90 -12.46 13.41
N TYR A 193 22.87 -12.97 14.64
CA TYR A 193 23.26 -14.35 14.96
C TYR A 193 22.17 -15.04 15.76
N ALA A 194 21.78 -16.24 15.33
CA ALA A 194 20.80 -17.10 15.98
C ALA A 194 21.17 -18.57 15.75
N THR A 195 20.74 -19.43 16.66
CA THR A 195 20.87 -20.89 16.54
C THR A 195 19.48 -21.50 16.42
N PHE A 196 19.33 -22.50 15.56
CA PHE A 196 18.04 -23.14 15.30
C PHE A 196 18.10 -24.62 15.61
N HIS A 197 16.96 -25.18 16.01
CA HIS A 197 16.78 -26.62 15.96
C HIS A 197 16.90 -27.12 14.51
N ASN A 198 17.38 -28.34 14.33
CA ASN A 198 17.43 -28.94 13.00
C ASN A 198 16.00 -29.28 12.52
N VAL A 199 15.81 -29.32 11.20
CA VAL A 199 14.50 -29.55 10.58
C VAL A 199 13.83 -30.86 11.04
N ASP A 200 14.61 -31.90 11.35
CA ASP A 200 14.07 -33.19 11.79
C ASP A 200 13.50 -33.10 13.20
N GLN A 201 14.19 -32.39 14.09
CA GLN A 201 13.72 -32.11 15.44
C GLN A 201 12.42 -31.31 15.39
N VAL A 202 12.40 -30.17 14.68
CA VAL A 202 11.21 -29.34 14.52
C VAL A 202 10.03 -30.14 13.97
N ALA A 203 10.24 -30.94 12.92
CA ALA A 203 9.19 -31.76 12.32
C ALA A 203 8.69 -32.86 13.26
N ASN A 204 9.54 -33.43 14.11
CA ASN A 204 9.13 -34.42 15.11
C ASN A 204 8.32 -33.77 16.23
N ASP A 205 8.74 -32.60 16.70
CA ASP A 205 8.03 -31.84 17.74
C ASP A 205 6.64 -31.41 17.24
N MET A 206 6.55 -30.93 15.99
CA MET A 206 5.26 -30.64 15.35
C MET A 206 4.37 -31.89 15.31
N ARG A 207 4.88 -33.04 14.83
CA ARG A 207 4.07 -34.28 14.76
C ARG A 207 3.63 -34.80 16.12
N ALA A 208 4.40 -34.52 17.17
CA ALA A 208 4.04 -34.91 18.54
C ALA A 208 2.89 -34.05 19.09
N GLU A 209 2.74 -32.82 18.61
CA GLU A 209 1.73 -31.86 19.06
C GLU A 209 0.41 -31.95 18.26
N LEU A 210 0.48 -32.17 16.94
CA LEU A 210 -0.70 -32.17 16.06
C LEU A 210 -1.80 -33.11 16.57
N ASN A 211 -3.04 -32.61 16.60
CA ASN A 211 -4.21 -33.33 17.11
C ASN A 211 -5.24 -33.71 16.00
N ASP A 212 -5.09 -33.15 14.79
CA ASP A 212 -5.89 -33.47 13.61
C ASP A 212 -4.98 -33.92 12.46
N THR A 213 -5.54 -34.71 11.54
CA THR A 213 -4.92 -35.11 10.28
C THR A 213 -4.87 -33.97 9.24
N TYR A 214 -5.58 -32.86 9.49
CA TYR A 214 -5.60 -31.71 8.59
C TYR A 214 -4.20 -31.11 8.39
N ALA A 215 -3.74 -31.13 7.14
CA ALA A 215 -2.49 -30.52 6.72
C ALA A 215 -2.67 -29.01 6.57
N ILE A 216 -2.50 -28.28 7.67
CA ILE A 216 -2.68 -26.83 7.69
C ILE A 216 -1.68 -26.13 6.74
N PRO A 217 -2.13 -25.35 5.75
CA PRO A 217 -1.25 -24.61 4.85
C PRO A 217 -0.52 -23.47 5.57
N LEU A 218 0.75 -23.23 5.20
CA LEU A 218 1.57 -22.17 5.79
C LEU A 218 2.17 -21.24 4.73
N MET A 219 1.98 -19.93 4.91
CA MET A 219 2.73 -18.90 4.20
C MET A 219 3.89 -18.38 5.05
N VAL A 220 5.09 -18.26 4.48
CA VAL A 220 6.28 -17.73 5.15
C VAL A 220 6.76 -16.48 4.41
N LEU A 221 6.71 -15.32 5.07
CA LEU A 221 7.16 -14.05 4.52
C LEU A 221 8.43 -13.60 5.25
N GLN A 222 9.54 -13.43 4.53
CA GLN A 222 10.84 -13.20 5.15
C GLN A 222 11.71 -12.26 4.32
N SER A 223 12.23 -11.21 4.95
CA SER A 223 13.32 -10.42 4.38
C SER A 223 14.64 -11.19 4.56
N ASN A 224 15.43 -11.28 3.49
CA ASN A 224 16.78 -11.86 3.55
C ASN A 224 17.75 -10.96 4.35
N ASN A 225 17.39 -9.70 4.56
CA ASN A 225 18.19 -8.71 5.27
C ASN A 225 17.70 -8.43 6.69
N ASP A 226 16.72 -9.19 7.19
CA ASP A 226 16.24 -9.08 8.58
C ASP A 226 17.36 -9.47 9.56
N CYS A 227 17.73 -8.54 10.45
CA CYS A 227 18.79 -8.74 11.43
C CYS A 227 18.31 -9.30 12.77
N THR A 228 17.00 -9.35 13.02
CA THR A 228 16.41 -9.83 14.26
C THR A 228 16.00 -11.29 14.12
N VAL A 229 15.14 -11.58 13.14
CA VAL A 229 14.74 -12.94 12.77
C VAL A 229 15.38 -13.26 11.43
N ILE A 230 16.59 -13.80 11.49
CA ILE A 230 17.43 -13.99 10.31
C ILE A 230 16.85 -15.02 9.35
N GLN A 231 17.16 -14.84 8.07
CA GLN A 231 16.65 -15.62 6.94
C GLN A 231 16.59 -17.16 7.12
N PRO A 232 17.57 -17.83 7.77
CA PRO A 232 17.48 -19.26 8.05
C PRO A 232 16.19 -19.68 8.78
N ALA A 233 15.59 -18.84 9.61
CA ALA A 233 14.31 -19.10 10.26
C ALA A 233 13.20 -19.42 9.24
N GLY A 234 13.04 -18.57 8.22
CA GLY A 234 12.04 -18.76 7.17
C GLY A 234 12.29 -20.02 6.32
N ARG A 235 13.56 -20.41 6.11
CA ARG A 235 13.88 -21.68 5.43
C ARG A 235 13.55 -22.88 6.30
N ASN A 236 13.90 -22.85 7.59
CA ASN A 236 13.58 -23.91 8.53
C ASN A 236 12.06 -24.09 8.68
N LEU A 237 11.29 -23.00 8.71
CA LEU A 237 9.83 -23.03 8.70
C LEU A 237 9.31 -23.80 7.49
N ARG A 238 9.73 -23.40 6.28
CA ARG A 238 9.34 -24.09 5.04
C ARG A 238 9.71 -25.57 5.08
N ASP A 239 10.95 -25.87 5.44
CA ASP A 239 11.50 -27.23 5.34
C ASP A 239 10.84 -28.18 6.37
N ALA A 240 10.62 -27.72 7.60
CA ALA A 240 9.93 -28.50 8.63
C ALA A 240 8.47 -28.73 8.25
N HIS A 241 7.77 -27.70 7.79
CA HIS A 241 6.36 -27.81 7.40
C HIS A 241 6.16 -28.75 6.20
N LEU A 242 7.04 -28.68 5.20
CA LEU A 242 7.07 -29.65 4.09
C LEU A 242 7.39 -31.07 4.58
N LYS A 243 8.28 -31.23 5.55
CA LYS A 243 8.61 -32.55 6.10
C LYS A 243 7.44 -33.16 6.87
N VAL A 244 6.63 -32.34 7.53
CA VAL A 244 5.44 -32.79 8.26
C VAL A 244 4.31 -33.16 7.29
N PHE A 245 4.02 -32.30 6.30
CA PHE A 245 2.78 -32.39 5.50
C PHE A 245 2.97 -32.77 4.02
N GLY A 246 4.17 -32.67 3.46
CA GLY A 246 4.46 -32.86 2.02
C GLY A 246 4.35 -34.30 1.50
N GLY A 247 4.38 -35.31 2.37
CA GLY A 247 4.47 -36.71 1.96
C GLY A 247 5.85 -37.09 1.38
N THR A 248 6.04 -38.38 1.10
CA THR A 248 7.37 -38.99 0.80
C THR A 248 8.00 -38.56 -0.54
N SER A 249 7.23 -37.97 -1.46
CA SER A 249 7.77 -37.40 -2.71
C SER A 249 8.33 -35.98 -2.55
N HIS A 250 8.16 -35.36 -1.38
CA HIS A 250 8.45 -33.95 -1.10
C HIS A 250 9.55 -33.76 -0.04
N ASP A 251 10.43 -34.75 0.12
CA ASP A 251 11.52 -34.75 1.12
C ASP A 251 12.48 -33.57 1.02
N THR A 252 12.46 -32.81 -0.09
CA THR A 252 13.24 -31.58 -0.25
C THR A 252 12.40 -30.46 -0.88
N PRO A 253 12.70 -29.19 -0.57
CA PRO A 253 12.03 -28.04 -1.17
C PRO A 253 12.10 -28.03 -2.70
N ALA A 254 13.22 -28.49 -3.28
CA ALA A 254 13.41 -28.55 -4.73
C ALA A 254 12.45 -29.54 -5.41
N LYS A 255 12.16 -30.68 -4.75
CA LYS A 255 11.17 -31.65 -5.25
C LYS A 255 9.74 -31.14 -5.05
N ALA A 256 9.53 -30.38 -3.98
CA ALA A 256 8.20 -29.91 -3.60
C ALA A 256 7.75 -28.64 -4.34
N GLN A 257 8.67 -27.94 -5.00
CA GLN A 257 8.40 -26.70 -5.70
C GLN A 257 7.49 -26.93 -6.92
N GLN A 258 6.32 -26.28 -6.90
CA GLN A 258 5.36 -26.30 -8.01
C GLN A 258 5.57 -25.12 -8.95
N SER A 259 5.77 -23.93 -8.38
CA SER A 259 5.93 -22.69 -9.16
C SER A 259 6.76 -21.68 -8.41
N GLN A 260 7.44 -20.81 -9.16
CA GLN A 260 8.15 -19.67 -8.63
C GLN A 260 7.94 -18.47 -9.55
N ALA A 261 7.63 -17.31 -8.97
CA ALA A 261 7.40 -16.08 -9.69
C ALA A 261 7.89 -14.87 -8.88
N ALA A 262 8.02 -13.73 -9.56
CA ALA A 262 8.19 -12.45 -8.86
C ALA A 262 6.92 -12.15 -8.03
N CYS A 263 7.10 -11.54 -6.85
CA CYS A 263 5.97 -11.25 -5.97
C CYS A 263 5.02 -10.21 -6.56
N SER A 264 3.73 -10.48 -6.42
CA SER A 264 2.63 -9.61 -6.84
C SER A 264 1.43 -9.80 -5.90
N PRO A 265 0.71 -8.72 -5.53
CA PRO A 265 1.05 -7.33 -5.82
C PRO A 265 2.21 -6.81 -4.96
N HIS A 266 2.83 -5.72 -5.39
CA HIS A 266 3.86 -5.01 -4.61
C HIS A 266 3.64 -3.51 -4.73
N HIS A 267 4.13 -2.76 -3.75
CA HIS A 267 4.07 -1.30 -3.73
C HIS A 267 5.47 -0.72 -3.95
N GLN A 268 5.59 0.17 -4.94
CA GLN A 268 6.82 0.86 -5.38
C GLN A 268 7.94 -0.07 -5.89
N ASN A 269 8.52 -0.89 -5.01
CA ASN A 269 9.60 -1.80 -5.32
C ASN A 269 9.31 -3.16 -4.70
N ASN A 270 9.53 -4.24 -5.45
CA ASN A 270 9.38 -5.59 -4.91
C ASN A 270 10.68 -6.13 -4.26
N TYR A 271 11.80 -5.41 -4.33
CA TYR A 271 13.09 -5.81 -3.74
C TYR A 271 13.57 -7.20 -4.19
N ASN A 272 13.45 -7.50 -5.48
CA ASN A 272 13.79 -8.82 -6.05
C ASN A 272 13.04 -9.98 -5.38
N CYS A 273 11.83 -9.71 -4.89
CA CYS A 273 11.03 -10.69 -4.18
C CYS A 273 10.67 -11.89 -5.05
N GLN A 274 10.79 -13.08 -4.45
CA GLN A 274 10.44 -14.37 -5.00
C GLN A 274 9.30 -15.00 -4.20
N HIS A 275 8.19 -15.27 -4.88
CA HIS A 275 7.05 -16.01 -4.35
C HIS A 275 7.12 -17.43 -4.92
N THR A 276 7.28 -18.41 -4.04
CA THR A 276 7.40 -19.83 -4.42
C THR A 276 6.29 -20.63 -3.75
N ARG A 277 5.64 -21.50 -4.51
CA ARG A 277 4.59 -22.41 -4.03
C ARG A 277 5.12 -23.84 -3.99
N TYR A 278 4.83 -24.54 -2.90
CA TYR A 278 5.22 -25.92 -2.67
C TYR A 278 4.00 -26.77 -2.31
N GLY A 279 3.88 -27.97 -2.84
CA GLY A 279 2.75 -28.85 -2.52
C GLY A 279 2.71 -30.10 -3.41
N THR A 280 1.66 -30.90 -3.29
CA THR A 280 1.51 -32.26 -3.86
C THR A 280 1.11 -32.34 -5.33
N GLY A 281 0.76 -31.20 -5.94
CA GLY A 281 0.33 -31.12 -7.34
C GLY A 281 -1.19 -31.23 -7.53
N ASP A 282 -1.96 -31.24 -6.44
CA ASP A 282 -3.42 -31.28 -6.40
C ASP A 282 -4.11 -29.91 -6.55
N GLY A 283 -3.34 -28.85 -6.78
CA GLY A 283 -3.88 -27.50 -6.85
C GLY A 283 -3.83 -26.76 -5.50
N ARG A 284 -3.45 -27.38 -4.39
CA ARG A 284 -3.32 -26.69 -3.10
C ARG A 284 -1.86 -26.64 -2.66
N SER A 285 -1.40 -25.48 -2.19
CA SER A 285 -0.06 -25.38 -1.63
C SER A 285 -0.06 -25.83 -0.18
N ILE A 286 0.99 -26.54 0.20
CA ILE A 286 1.27 -26.91 1.61
C ILE A 286 2.06 -25.78 2.26
N VAL A 287 3.04 -25.25 1.52
CA VAL A 287 3.80 -24.08 1.93
C VAL A 287 3.88 -23.10 0.77
N GLU A 288 3.80 -21.81 1.06
CA GLU A 288 4.24 -20.76 0.16
C GLU A 288 5.31 -19.91 0.85
N THR A 289 6.32 -19.47 0.10
CA THR A 289 7.36 -18.56 0.63
C THR A 289 7.43 -17.29 -0.18
N VAL A 290 7.56 -16.17 0.52
CA VAL A 290 7.78 -14.83 -0.04
C VAL A 290 9.09 -14.32 0.54
N PHE A 291 10.17 -14.45 -0.23
CA PHE A 291 11.51 -14.05 0.17
C PHE A 291 11.99 -12.88 -0.66
N PHE A 292 12.48 -11.82 -0.02
CA PHE A 292 12.88 -10.57 -0.69
C PHE A 292 14.10 -9.93 -0.04
N ASN A 293 14.76 -9.04 -0.76
CA ASN A 293 15.96 -8.34 -0.29
C ASN A 293 15.57 -6.94 0.20
N GLY A 294 14.71 -6.88 1.22
CA GLY A 294 14.20 -5.63 1.77
C GLY A 294 15.32 -4.73 2.33
N PRO A 295 15.11 -3.42 2.42
CA PRO A 295 16.11 -2.51 2.99
C PRO A 295 16.33 -2.79 4.48
N GLN A 296 17.56 -2.56 4.95
CA GLN A 296 17.88 -2.57 6.38
C GLN A 296 17.49 -1.26 7.05
N ASN A 297 17.62 -0.14 6.36
CA ASN A 297 17.19 1.18 6.82
C ASN A 297 15.86 1.51 6.15
N THR A 298 14.84 1.79 6.95
CA THR A 298 13.53 2.19 6.44
C THR A 298 13.42 3.71 6.33
N ALA A 299 12.35 4.23 5.73
CA ALA A 299 12.09 5.66 5.68
C ALA A 299 11.90 6.27 7.09
N ASN A 300 11.65 5.43 8.09
CA ASN A 300 11.62 5.83 9.48
C ASN A 300 13.04 6.01 10.04
N THR A 301 13.42 7.26 10.27
CA THR A 301 14.74 7.64 10.83
C THR A 301 14.95 7.20 12.28
N THR A 302 13.92 6.67 12.95
CA THR A 302 13.98 6.09 14.29
C THR A 302 14.01 4.55 14.29
N ASP A 303 14.07 3.93 13.11
CA ASP A 303 14.16 2.48 12.98
C ASP A 303 15.48 1.97 13.58
N THR A 304 15.32 1.11 14.59
CA THR A 304 16.42 0.45 15.31
C THR A 304 16.37 -1.07 15.15
N ASN A 305 15.39 -1.60 14.40
CA ASN A 305 15.14 -3.04 14.28
C ASN A 305 15.81 -3.64 13.02
N HIS A 306 16.30 -2.78 12.12
CA HIS A 306 17.10 -3.09 10.93
C HIS A 306 16.58 -4.28 10.09
N GLY A 307 15.70 -4.01 9.14
CA GLY A 307 15.17 -5.04 8.24
C GLY A 307 14.06 -5.91 8.84
N HIS A 308 13.61 -5.61 10.07
CA HIS A 308 12.61 -6.36 10.82
C HIS A 308 11.29 -5.58 10.95
N TYR A 309 10.41 -5.75 9.97
CA TYR A 309 9.16 -5.00 9.83
C TYR A 309 8.10 -5.79 9.05
N TRP A 310 6.85 -5.34 9.17
CA TRP A 310 5.75 -5.71 8.28
C TRP A 310 5.80 -4.89 6.98
N VAL A 311 5.42 -5.48 5.84
CA VAL A 311 5.29 -4.76 4.57
C VAL A 311 3.81 -4.52 4.24
N GLY A 312 3.29 -3.34 4.57
CA GLY A 312 1.87 -3.02 4.51
C GLY A 312 1.34 -2.61 3.13
N GLY A 313 2.20 -2.43 2.13
CA GLY A 313 1.78 -2.08 0.78
C GLY A 313 1.15 -0.68 0.67
N THR A 314 0.29 -0.48 -0.33
CA THR A 314 -0.31 0.83 -0.65
C THR A 314 -1.04 1.46 0.55
N ASN A 315 -1.76 0.64 1.33
CA ASN A 315 -2.59 1.07 2.45
C ASN A 315 -1.93 0.87 3.83
N GLY A 316 -0.67 0.45 3.85
CA GLY A 316 0.13 0.40 5.08
C GLY A 316 0.63 1.78 5.52
N SER A 317 1.26 1.81 6.70
CA SER A 317 1.94 3.00 7.24
C SER A 317 3.46 2.82 7.26
N GLU A 318 4.19 3.94 7.33
CA GLU A 318 5.60 3.96 7.68
C GLU A 318 5.72 4.11 9.21
N GLY A 319 6.38 3.16 9.87
CA GLY A 319 6.45 3.12 11.33
C GLY A 319 7.67 2.34 11.83
N PRO A 320 7.88 2.22 13.15
CA PRO A 320 9.03 1.50 13.71
C PRO A 320 9.06 0.00 13.41
N TRP A 321 7.94 -0.56 12.97
CA TRP A 321 7.75 -1.98 12.67
C TRP A 321 6.97 -2.22 11.36
N ALA A 322 6.78 -1.19 10.55
CA ALA A 322 6.00 -1.26 9.32
C ALA A 322 6.63 -0.38 8.24
N VAL A 323 6.64 -0.89 7.01
CA VAL A 323 7.01 -0.15 5.80
C VAL A 323 5.94 -0.35 4.74
N ARG A 324 5.83 0.56 3.79
CA ARG A 324 4.89 0.42 2.67
C ARG A 324 5.52 -0.23 1.46
N ALA A 325 6.75 0.15 1.14
CA ALA A 325 7.45 -0.36 -0.04
C ALA A 325 7.82 -1.84 0.13
N GLY A 326 7.53 -2.66 -0.88
CA GLY A 326 7.82 -4.09 -0.87
C GLY A 326 6.68 -4.96 -1.41
N PRO A 327 6.81 -6.30 -1.34
CA PRO A 327 5.71 -7.22 -1.58
C PRO A 327 4.56 -6.94 -0.60
N SER A 328 3.35 -6.71 -1.10
CA SER A 328 2.22 -6.30 -0.24
C SER A 328 1.76 -7.50 0.60
N TYR A 329 2.22 -7.59 1.85
CA TYR A 329 1.83 -8.68 2.74
C TYR A 329 0.31 -8.79 2.92
N PRO A 330 -0.47 -7.72 3.20
CA PRO A 330 -1.90 -7.87 3.40
C PRO A 330 -2.62 -8.46 2.18
N ASP A 331 -2.21 -8.10 0.96
CA ASP A 331 -2.80 -8.63 -0.27
C ASP A 331 -2.34 -10.07 -0.55
N ILE A 332 -1.05 -10.34 -0.37
CA ILE A 332 -0.44 -11.65 -0.64
C ILE A 332 -0.95 -12.71 0.35
N ILE A 333 -1.04 -12.38 1.64
CA ILE A 333 -1.60 -13.33 2.63
C ILE A 333 -3.08 -13.56 2.38
N TRP A 334 -3.82 -12.55 1.89
CA TRP A 334 -5.23 -12.74 1.57
C TRP A 334 -5.41 -13.66 0.36
N ASP A 335 -4.68 -13.44 -0.74
CA ASP A 335 -4.66 -14.36 -1.89
C ASP A 335 -4.36 -15.81 -1.46
N PHE A 336 -3.47 -15.96 -0.49
CA PHE A 336 -3.20 -17.26 0.11
C PHE A 336 -4.39 -17.77 0.93
N PHE A 337 -4.91 -17.00 1.88
CA PHE A 337 -6.00 -17.44 2.74
C PHE A 337 -7.28 -17.78 1.98
N SER A 338 -7.69 -17.00 0.99
CA SER A 338 -8.91 -17.24 0.22
C SER A 338 -8.92 -18.64 -0.43
N ARG A 339 -7.75 -19.09 -0.92
CA ARG A 339 -7.53 -20.41 -1.54
C ARG A 339 -7.44 -21.58 -0.56
N HIS A 340 -7.43 -21.33 0.75
CA HIS A 340 -7.11 -22.35 1.75
C HIS A 340 -8.19 -22.53 2.83
N ALA A 341 -9.46 -22.61 2.44
CA ALA A 341 -10.51 -23.02 3.37
C ALA A 341 -10.33 -24.48 3.83
N ARG A 342 -10.71 -24.77 5.08
CA ARG A 342 -10.38 -26.03 5.76
C ARG A 342 -11.01 -27.28 5.14
N ASP A 343 -12.23 -27.16 4.63
CA ASP A 343 -12.96 -28.25 3.97
C ASP A 343 -12.56 -28.49 2.51
N GLY A 344 -11.62 -27.69 1.99
CA GLY A 344 -11.29 -27.68 0.56
C GLY A 344 -12.21 -26.78 -0.26
N GLY A 345 -13.27 -26.22 0.32
CA GLY A 345 -14.17 -25.25 -0.29
C GLY A 345 -13.70 -23.83 -0.01
N GLY A 346 -12.58 -23.42 -0.62
CA GLY A 346 -12.16 -22.01 -0.65
C GLY A 346 -12.69 -21.35 -1.91
N GLU A 347 -12.84 -20.01 -1.88
CA GLU A 347 -12.87 -19.27 -3.14
C GLU A 347 -11.54 -19.51 -3.83
N ASN A 348 -11.60 -20.23 -4.93
CA ASN A 348 -10.48 -20.81 -5.62
C ASN A 348 -9.80 -19.72 -6.47
N GLY A 349 -9.18 -18.77 -5.78
CA GLY A 349 -8.56 -17.61 -6.41
C GLY A 349 -9.57 -16.60 -6.95
N THR A 350 -9.12 -15.36 -7.12
CA THR A 350 -9.80 -14.44 -8.03
C THR A 350 -9.12 -14.52 -9.39
N PRO A 351 -9.87 -14.44 -10.50
CA PRO A 351 -9.31 -14.60 -11.82
C PRO A 351 -8.27 -13.51 -12.12
N LYS A 352 -7.11 -13.87 -12.66
CA LYS A 352 -6.01 -12.93 -12.90
C LYS A 352 -6.05 -12.37 -14.32
N ILE A 353 -6.33 -11.06 -14.47
CA ILE A 353 -6.25 -10.36 -15.76
C ILE A 353 -4.82 -9.88 -16.07
N THR A 354 -4.34 -10.17 -17.28
CA THR A 354 -3.12 -9.60 -17.89
C THR A 354 -3.49 -8.78 -19.13
N VAL A 355 -3.32 -7.46 -19.06
CA VAL A 355 -3.51 -6.53 -20.18
C VAL A 355 -2.39 -6.72 -21.20
N LEU A 356 -2.73 -6.91 -22.49
CA LEU A 356 -1.75 -7.13 -23.56
C LEU A 356 -1.25 -5.80 -24.15
N GLY A 357 -0.05 -5.72 -24.72
CA GLY A 357 0.43 -4.48 -25.35
C GLY A 357 0.63 -3.29 -24.40
N ASP A 358 0.74 -2.08 -24.97
CA ASP A 358 1.14 -0.88 -24.22
C ASP A 358 0.03 -0.38 -23.27
N ASN A 359 0.46 0.15 -22.12
CA ASN A 359 -0.39 0.86 -21.17
C ASN A 359 0.46 1.95 -20.46
N PRO A 360 0.29 3.24 -20.77
CA PRO A 360 -0.73 3.81 -21.67
C PRO A 360 -0.46 3.51 -23.15
N LEU A 361 -1.53 3.31 -23.92
CA LEU A 361 -1.48 3.16 -25.37
C LEU A 361 -1.73 4.52 -26.04
N LYS A 362 -0.76 4.98 -26.85
CA LYS A 362 -0.84 6.28 -27.52
C LYS A 362 -1.54 6.19 -28.87
N VAL A 363 -2.49 7.09 -29.11
CA VAL A 363 -3.25 7.19 -30.37
C VAL A 363 -3.20 8.63 -30.87
N ALA A 364 -2.84 8.85 -32.14
CA ALA A 364 -2.88 10.19 -32.72
C ALA A 364 -4.33 10.62 -33.02
N LEU A 365 -4.63 11.90 -32.85
CA LEU A 365 -5.94 12.51 -33.10
C LEU A 365 -6.51 12.10 -34.47
N GLY A 366 -7.76 11.64 -34.48
CA GLY A 366 -8.50 11.20 -35.67
C GLY A 366 -8.05 9.85 -36.24
N ARG A 367 -7.14 9.12 -35.58
CA ARG A 367 -6.77 7.75 -35.98
C ARG A 367 -7.66 6.70 -35.32
N SER A 368 -7.80 5.55 -35.99
CA SER A 368 -8.54 4.41 -35.44
C SER A 368 -7.83 3.82 -34.24
N PHE A 369 -8.57 3.61 -33.16
CA PHE A 369 -8.14 2.82 -32.00
C PHE A 369 -8.49 1.34 -32.20
N THR A 370 -7.58 0.45 -31.84
CA THR A 370 -7.83 -1.00 -31.77
C THR A 370 -7.22 -1.49 -30.48
N ASP A 371 -8.01 -2.21 -29.70
CA ASP A 371 -7.60 -2.70 -28.39
C ASP A 371 -6.77 -3.99 -28.52
N PRO A 372 -5.50 -4.04 -28.05
CA PRO A 372 -4.74 -5.29 -27.96
C PRO A 372 -5.37 -6.41 -27.11
N GLY A 373 -6.43 -6.11 -26.34
CA GLY A 373 -7.10 -7.06 -25.47
C GLY A 373 -6.40 -7.28 -24.13
N ALA A 374 -6.94 -8.26 -23.41
CA ALA A 374 -6.39 -8.81 -22.18
C ALA A 374 -6.65 -10.32 -22.15
N THR A 375 -5.85 -11.05 -21.40
CA THR A 375 -6.08 -12.47 -21.08
C THR A 375 -6.44 -12.60 -19.61
N ALA A 376 -7.22 -13.60 -19.25
CA ALA A 376 -7.42 -13.97 -17.86
C ALA A 376 -7.16 -15.45 -17.68
N SER A 377 -6.54 -15.78 -16.57
CA SER A 377 -6.41 -17.16 -16.12
C SER A 377 -6.88 -17.22 -14.69
N ASP A 378 -7.72 -18.19 -14.42
CA ASP A 378 -8.03 -18.67 -13.09
C ASP A 378 -7.38 -20.05 -12.89
N ARG A 379 -7.09 -20.41 -11.64
CA ARG A 379 -6.35 -21.64 -11.36
C ARG A 379 -7.24 -22.87 -11.53
N GLU A 380 -8.54 -22.75 -11.32
CA GLU A 380 -9.51 -23.83 -11.31
C GLU A 380 -10.28 -23.88 -12.61
N ASP A 381 -10.60 -22.73 -13.18
CA ASP A 381 -11.25 -22.62 -14.48
C ASP A 381 -10.26 -22.58 -15.67
N GLY A 382 -8.98 -22.38 -15.40
CA GLY A 382 -7.97 -22.22 -16.45
C GLY A 382 -8.13 -20.89 -17.20
N ASP A 383 -8.06 -20.92 -18.53
CA ASP A 383 -8.19 -19.68 -19.31
C ASP A 383 -9.64 -19.18 -19.32
N LEU A 384 -9.83 -17.95 -18.84
CA LEU A 384 -11.13 -17.29 -18.76
C LEU A 384 -11.30 -16.23 -19.84
N THR A 385 -12.55 -16.00 -20.22
CA THR A 385 -12.90 -14.97 -21.21
C THR A 385 -13.02 -13.61 -20.55
N VAL A 386 -12.19 -12.65 -20.98
CA VAL A 386 -12.23 -11.27 -20.49
C VAL A 386 -13.22 -10.44 -21.31
N THR A 387 -14.06 -9.68 -20.62
CA THR A 387 -14.92 -8.64 -21.21
C THR A 387 -14.18 -7.31 -21.18
N ALA A 388 -14.13 -6.59 -22.30
CA ALA A 388 -13.51 -5.27 -22.39
C ALA A 388 -14.58 -4.20 -22.69
N ASP A 389 -14.62 -3.13 -21.89
CA ASP A 389 -15.39 -1.92 -22.14
C ASP A 389 -14.43 -0.75 -22.42
N CYS A 390 -14.25 -0.45 -23.71
CA CYS A 390 -13.54 0.73 -24.17
C CYS A 390 -14.47 1.83 -24.71
N SER A 391 -15.77 1.79 -24.37
CA SER A 391 -16.78 2.66 -24.98
C SER A 391 -16.55 4.16 -24.76
N SER A 392 -15.78 4.51 -23.74
CA SER A 392 -15.42 5.90 -23.43
C SER A 392 -14.34 6.48 -24.35
N VAL A 393 -13.59 5.67 -25.09
CA VAL A 393 -12.45 6.12 -25.89
C VAL A 393 -12.93 6.92 -27.11
N ASP A 394 -12.70 8.24 -27.09
CA ASP A 394 -12.98 9.15 -28.22
C ASP A 394 -11.68 9.60 -28.88
N THR A 395 -11.36 9.03 -30.04
CA THR A 395 -10.15 9.39 -30.79
C THR A 395 -10.22 10.74 -31.51
N ASN A 396 -11.36 11.44 -31.47
CA ASN A 396 -11.52 12.76 -32.10
C ASN A 396 -11.26 13.91 -31.13
N THR A 397 -10.98 13.60 -29.86
CA THR A 397 -10.74 14.57 -28.81
C THR A 397 -9.42 14.22 -28.10
N VAL A 398 -8.55 15.21 -27.90
CA VAL A 398 -7.29 15.01 -27.14
C VAL A 398 -7.61 14.77 -25.67
N GLY A 399 -7.00 13.74 -25.07
CA GLY A 399 -7.23 13.39 -23.68
C GLY A 399 -6.86 11.95 -23.36
N ASP A 400 -6.95 11.60 -22.08
CA ASP A 400 -6.76 10.23 -21.60
C ASP A 400 -8.12 9.57 -21.36
N TYR A 401 -8.29 8.39 -21.94
CA TYR A 401 -9.51 7.58 -21.87
C TYR A 401 -9.20 6.22 -21.23
N ASN A 402 -10.19 5.60 -20.60
CA ASN A 402 -10.02 4.29 -19.98
C ASN A 402 -10.75 3.21 -20.77
N CYS A 403 -10.07 2.09 -20.98
CA CYS A 403 -10.69 0.81 -21.31
C CYS A 403 -10.62 -0.10 -20.08
N THR A 404 -11.77 -0.65 -19.68
CA THR A 404 -11.90 -1.50 -18.48
C THR A 404 -12.07 -2.96 -18.89
N TYR A 405 -11.26 -3.84 -18.32
CA TYR A 405 -11.32 -5.28 -18.48
C TYR A 405 -11.93 -5.90 -17.24
N GLU A 406 -12.91 -6.78 -17.42
CA GLU A 406 -13.57 -7.50 -16.35
C GLU A 406 -13.64 -9.00 -16.69
N VAL A 407 -13.47 -9.84 -15.68
CA VAL A 407 -13.65 -11.28 -15.80
C VAL A 407 -14.34 -11.80 -14.55
N THR A 408 -15.20 -12.80 -14.73
CA THR A 408 -15.88 -13.51 -13.66
C THR A 408 -15.59 -14.99 -13.84
N ASP A 409 -15.19 -15.68 -12.77
CA ASP A 409 -14.95 -17.12 -12.77
C ASP A 409 -16.24 -17.92 -12.52
N SER A 410 -16.15 -19.26 -12.47
CA SER A 410 -17.30 -20.13 -12.24
C SER A 410 -17.87 -20.06 -10.81
N ASP A 411 -17.08 -19.56 -9.87
CA ASP A 411 -17.42 -19.34 -8.47
C ASP A 411 -18.00 -17.91 -8.22
N ASN A 412 -18.18 -17.11 -9.28
CA ASN A 412 -18.61 -15.70 -9.29
C ASN A 412 -17.63 -14.69 -8.69
N ASN A 413 -16.36 -15.03 -8.54
CA ASN A 413 -15.35 -14.03 -8.19
C ASN A 413 -15.05 -13.17 -9.41
N THR A 414 -14.94 -11.86 -9.20
CA THR A 414 -14.67 -10.90 -10.27
C THR A 414 -13.32 -10.24 -10.11
N ALA A 415 -12.66 -9.94 -11.23
CA ALA A 415 -11.46 -9.12 -11.27
C ALA A 415 -11.58 -8.05 -12.35
N THR A 416 -10.95 -6.89 -12.09
CA THR A 416 -10.99 -5.74 -13.00
C THR A 416 -9.60 -5.14 -13.23
N ARG A 417 -9.30 -4.72 -14.46
CA ARG A 417 -8.08 -3.98 -14.83
C ARG A 417 -8.39 -2.89 -15.85
N THR A 418 -7.53 -1.88 -15.97
CA THR A 418 -7.73 -0.78 -16.93
C THR A 418 -6.51 -0.56 -17.82
N ARG A 419 -6.75 -0.22 -19.10
CA ARG A 419 -5.78 0.40 -20.01
C ARG A 419 -6.14 1.87 -20.17
N THR A 420 -5.13 2.74 -20.06
CA THR A 420 -5.24 4.14 -20.44
C THR A 420 -4.91 4.31 -21.93
N VAL A 421 -5.80 4.95 -22.69
CA VAL A 421 -5.62 5.32 -24.10
C VAL A 421 -5.42 6.82 -24.16
N SER A 422 -4.21 7.24 -24.52
CA SER A 422 -3.83 8.65 -24.57
C SER A 422 -3.93 9.17 -26.01
N VAL A 423 -4.94 10.00 -26.27
CA VAL A 423 -5.17 10.63 -27.59
C VAL A 423 -4.44 11.96 -27.62
N PHE A 424 -3.51 12.12 -28.56
CA PHE A 424 -2.67 13.31 -28.69
C PHE A 424 -2.75 13.90 -30.11
N ASP A 425 -2.67 15.23 -30.22
CA ASP A 425 -2.58 15.91 -31.53
C ASP A 425 -1.12 15.95 -32.00
N PRO A 426 -0.75 15.22 -33.08
CA PRO A 426 0.62 15.24 -33.61
C PRO A 426 1.00 16.57 -34.26
N ASN A 427 0.04 17.46 -34.53
CA ASN A 427 0.26 18.77 -35.15
C ASN A 427 0.02 19.93 -34.17
N ALA A 428 -0.18 19.64 -32.88
CA ALA A 428 -0.33 20.69 -31.88
C ALA A 428 0.89 21.63 -31.96
N PRO A 429 0.69 22.96 -32.08
CA PRO A 429 1.80 23.90 -32.08
C PRO A 429 2.54 23.73 -30.76
N THR A 430 3.79 23.33 -30.83
CA THR A 430 4.67 23.27 -29.66
C THR A 430 4.95 24.69 -29.20
N ALA A 431 4.63 25.00 -27.94
CA ALA A 431 5.05 26.24 -27.31
C ALA A 431 6.58 26.37 -27.45
N THR A 432 7.07 27.55 -27.86
CA THR A 432 8.51 27.78 -28.06
C THR A 432 9.22 28.19 -26.77
N CYS A 433 8.45 28.65 -25.77
CA CYS A 433 8.92 29.05 -24.45
C CYS A 433 10.02 30.13 -24.48
N GLU A 434 10.06 30.96 -25.53
CA GLU A 434 11.04 32.04 -25.62
C GLU A 434 10.76 33.12 -24.56
N VAL A 435 11.78 33.47 -23.76
CA VAL A 435 11.68 34.55 -22.79
C VAL A 435 12.34 35.80 -23.36
N ALA A 436 11.60 36.90 -23.42
CA ALA A 436 12.14 38.20 -23.78
C ALA A 436 12.09 39.14 -22.57
N SER A 437 13.23 39.69 -22.18
CA SER A 437 13.33 40.74 -21.17
C SER A 437 13.63 42.08 -21.83
N ALA A 438 12.74 43.06 -21.71
CA ALA A 438 12.95 44.41 -22.21
C ALA A 438 12.08 45.43 -21.46
N SER A 439 12.26 46.72 -21.76
CA SER A 439 11.36 47.74 -21.23
C SER A 439 9.96 47.64 -21.82
N PRO A 440 8.92 48.14 -21.13
CA PRO A 440 7.56 48.14 -21.65
C PRO A 440 7.42 48.79 -23.04
N ASN A 441 8.12 49.90 -23.29
CA ASN A 441 8.15 50.53 -24.62
C ASN A 441 8.84 49.64 -25.67
N ALA A 442 9.97 49.01 -25.32
CA ALA A 442 10.70 48.11 -26.23
C ALA A 442 9.91 46.85 -26.57
N HIS A 443 9.10 46.33 -25.64
CA HIS A 443 8.14 45.25 -25.92
C HIS A 443 7.07 45.67 -26.93
N ILE A 444 6.59 46.92 -26.87
CA ILE A 444 5.65 47.46 -27.87
C ILE A 444 6.33 47.55 -29.24
N SER A 445 7.53 48.11 -29.32
CA SER A 445 8.28 48.22 -30.58
C SER A 445 8.61 46.87 -31.22
N ALA A 446 8.82 45.83 -30.40
CA ALA A 446 9.07 44.47 -30.86
C ALA A 446 7.79 43.65 -31.12
N GLY A 447 6.60 44.26 -31.01
CA GLY A 447 5.32 43.59 -31.24
C GLY A 447 4.95 42.55 -30.16
N ARG A 448 5.58 42.59 -28.98
CA ARG A 448 5.29 41.68 -27.84
C ARG A 448 4.28 42.27 -26.84
N ALA A 449 4.01 43.56 -26.95
CA ALA A 449 3.02 44.30 -26.16
C ALA A 449 2.32 45.36 -27.02
N VAL A 450 1.24 45.95 -26.50
CA VAL A 450 0.49 47.04 -27.15
C VAL A 450 0.26 48.20 -26.18
N ALA A 451 0.24 49.43 -26.69
CA ALA A 451 -0.11 50.59 -25.88
C ALA A 451 -1.64 50.62 -25.62
N GLY A 452 -2.04 50.87 -24.38
CA GLY A 452 -3.44 50.83 -23.93
C GLY A 452 -3.71 51.69 -22.69
N GLY A 453 -4.92 51.58 -22.14
CA GLY A 453 -5.38 52.41 -21.02
C GLY A 453 -5.75 53.84 -21.42
N ILE A 454 -6.10 54.68 -20.43
CA ILE A 454 -6.48 56.08 -20.67
C ILE A 454 -5.28 56.82 -21.30
N SER A 455 -5.51 57.41 -22.47
CA SER A 455 -4.48 58.10 -23.28
C SER A 455 -3.32 57.22 -23.77
N SER A 456 -3.50 55.88 -23.85
CA SER A 456 -2.45 54.94 -24.31
C SER A 456 -1.15 54.98 -23.48
N LEU A 457 -1.25 55.38 -22.21
CA LEU A 457 -0.10 55.55 -21.32
C LEU A 457 0.41 54.26 -20.68
N ARG A 458 -0.27 53.12 -20.87
CA ARG A 458 0.12 51.82 -20.33
C ARG A 458 0.55 50.87 -21.44
N ALA A 459 1.48 49.97 -21.15
CA ALA A 459 1.84 48.86 -22.01
C ALA A 459 1.13 47.60 -21.50
N LEU A 460 0.39 46.94 -22.37
CA LEU A 460 -0.26 45.67 -22.07
C LEU A 460 0.42 44.57 -22.88
N SER A 461 0.76 43.44 -22.26
CA SER A 461 1.23 42.25 -22.98
C SER A 461 0.27 41.86 -24.10
N LEU A 462 0.79 41.31 -25.20
CA LEU A 462 0.00 41.13 -26.42
C LEU A 462 -1.22 40.22 -26.22
N THR A 463 -1.03 39.11 -25.50
CA THR A 463 -2.01 38.02 -25.45
C THR A 463 -2.88 38.06 -24.20
N ASP A 464 -2.30 38.04 -22.99
CA ASP A 464 -3.05 38.10 -21.72
C ASP A 464 -3.44 39.52 -21.30
N ARG A 465 -3.01 40.56 -22.04
CA ARG A 465 -3.36 41.98 -21.81
C ARG A 465 -3.07 42.46 -20.39
N GLN A 466 -2.13 41.82 -19.72
CA GLN A 466 -1.62 42.21 -18.41
C GLN A 466 -0.83 43.50 -18.54
N ASP A 467 -1.03 44.39 -17.59
CA ASP A 467 -0.33 45.66 -17.58
C ASP A 467 1.10 45.48 -17.10
N ILE A 468 2.05 45.75 -18.01
CA ILE A 468 3.47 45.59 -17.76
C ILE A 468 4.18 46.93 -17.46
N GLY A 469 3.43 48.03 -17.28
CA GLY A 469 3.97 49.32 -16.90
C GLY A 469 3.58 50.46 -17.84
N GLY A 470 4.36 51.55 -17.83
CA GLY A 470 4.11 52.72 -18.68
C GLY A 470 4.53 52.48 -20.12
N SER A 471 3.71 52.84 -21.11
CA SER A 471 4.05 52.68 -22.54
C SER A 471 5.25 53.53 -23.00
N PHE A 472 5.61 54.53 -22.21
CA PHE A 472 6.78 55.40 -22.39
C PHE A 472 8.02 54.93 -21.60
N ASP A 473 7.89 53.86 -20.83
CA ASP A 473 8.98 53.35 -19.98
C ASP A 473 10.04 52.65 -20.84
N THR A 474 11.24 53.23 -20.83
CA THR A 474 12.41 52.79 -21.60
C THR A 474 13.53 52.27 -20.71
N TRP A 475 13.33 52.21 -19.38
CA TRP A 475 14.41 51.95 -18.42
C TRP A 475 14.12 50.81 -17.44
N THR A 476 12.86 50.44 -17.19
CA THR A 476 12.55 49.22 -16.45
C THR A 476 12.67 48.00 -17.35
N SER A 477 12.71 46.79 -16.78
CA SER A 477 12.77 45.54 -17.53
C SER A 477 11.68 44.60 -17.02
N VAL A 478 10.85 44.12 -17.94
CA VAL A 478 9.80 43.14 -17.68
C VAL A 478 10.01 41.93 -18.56
N LYS A 479 9.70 40.75 -18.06
CA LYS A 479 9.75 39.50 -18.83
C LYS A 479 8.40 39.28 -19.51
N LEU A 480 8.43 38.93 -20.78
CA LEU A 480 7.29 38.30 -21.46
C LEU A 480 7.71 36.93 -21.98
N TYR A 481 6.76 36.00 -21.96
CA TYR A 481 6.93 34.62 -22.38
C TYR A 481 6.19 34.38 -23.69
N GLN A 482 6.88 33.80 -24.68
CA GLN A 482 6.23 33.33 -25.89
C GLN A 482 5.61 31.95 -25.63
N GLY A 483 4.29 31.85 -25.80
CA GLY A 483 3.60 30.57 -25.79
C GLY A 483 3.70 29.94 -27.18
N GLU A 484 2.60 29.98 -27.91
CA GLU A 484 2.60 29.67 -29.35
C GLU A 484 3.31 30.78 -30.15
N PRO A 485 3.94 30.46 -31.30
CA PRO A 485 4.58 31.45 -32.16
C PRO A 485 3.67 32.67 -32.43
N GLY A 486 4.15 33.86 -32.06
CA GLY A 486 3.42 35.12 -32.22
C GLY A 486 2.51 35.54 -31.05
N THR A 487 2.40 34.73 -29.98
CA THR A 487 1.69 35.08 -28.74
C THR A 487 2.68 35.49 -27.64
N TRP A 488 2.32 36.45 -26.79
CA TRP A 488 3.19 36.93 -25.72
C TRP A 488 2.41 37.22 -24.44
N TYR A 489 2.83 36.60 -23.35
CA TYR A 489 2.17 36.65 -22.05
C TYR A 489 3.06 37.31 -21.01
N ALA A 490 2.48 38.09 -20.08
CA ALA A 490 3.22 38.60 -18.93
C ALA A 490 3.32 37.56 -17.81
N ALA A 491 2.26 36.77 -17.63
CA ALA A 491 2.31 35.57 -16.81
C ALA A 491 2.92 34.41 -17.60
N GLU A 492 3.76 33.61 -16.96
CA GLU A 492 4.35 32.42 -17.59
C GLU A 492 3.25 31.38 -17.91
N PRO A 493 3.04 31.03 -19.20
CA PRO A 493 2.03 30.04 -19.58
C PRO A 493 2.35 28.65 -19.03
N GLU A 494 1.32 27.87 -18.68
CA GLU A 494 1.45 26.49 -18.17
C GLU A 494 2.29 25.60 -19.11
N ALA A 495 2.13 25.77 -20.42
CA ALA A 495 2.90 25.05 -21.44
C ALA A 495 4.40 25.40 -21.43
N CYS A 496 4.78 26.58 -20.92
CA CYS A 496 6.17 27.01 -20.75
C CYS A 496 6.76 26.57 -19.42
N ARG A 497 5.93 26.06 -18.49
CA ARG A 497 6.38 25.43 -17.25
C ARG A 497 6.93 24.01 -17.49
N ALA A 498 6.84 23.51 -18.73
CA ALA A 498 7.33 22.20 -19.13
C ALA A 498 8.76 22.26 -19.68
N GLY A 499 9.70 22.09 -18.77
CA GLY A 499 11.13 21.90 -18.97
C GLY A 499 11.78 22.08 -17.61
N GLU A 500 11.61 21.15 -16.67
CA GLU A 500 12.53 20.02 -16.51
C GLU A 500 11.82 18.72 -16.06
N GLY A 501 11.08 18.09 -16.98
CA GLY A 501 10.78 16.65 -16.94
C GLY A 501 11.96 15.80 -17.41
N GLY A 502 13.18 16.18 -17.02
CA GLY A 502 14.43 15.58 -17.49
C GLY A 502 15.53 15.68 -16.45
N ASN A 503 15.53 14.74 -15.51
CA ASN A 503 16.73 14.09 -14.94
C ASN A 503 17.92 14.94 -14.44
N ASP A 504 17.70 16.05 -13.73
CA ASP A 504 18.79 16.87 -13.17
C ASP A 504 18.88 16.83 -11.64
N GLY A 505 18.73 15.66 -11.02
CA GLY A 505 19.33 15.29 -9.71
C GLY A 505 19.19 16.23 -8.49
N HIS A 506 18.35 17.27 -8.52
CA HIS A 506 18.20 18.21 -7.43
C HIS A 506 17.19 17.69 -6.41
N THR A 507 17.70 17.19 -5.29
CA THR A 507 16.90 16.87 -4.11
C THR A 507 16.51 18.15 -3.40
N CYS A 508 15.21 18.35 -3.21
CA CYS A 508 14.65 19.41 -2.37
C CYS A 508 15.35 19.44 -1.01
N GLN A 509 15.73 20.63 -0.55
CA GLN A 509 16.34 20.85 0.77
C GLN A 509 15.44 21.74 1.60
N ASP A 510 15.28 21.49 2.89
CA ASP A 510 14.54 22.38 3.79
C ASP A 510 15.35 22.79 5.02
N TRP A 511 14.93 23.91 5.61
CA TRP A 511 15.56 24.52 6.77
C TRP A 511 14.49 24.97 7.75
N TYR A 512 14.67 24.64 9.02
CA TYR A 512 13.90 25.19 10.14
C TYR A 512 14.76 26.16 10.94
N SER A 513 14.49 27.46 10.80
CA SER A 513 15.25 28.48 11.51
C SER A 513 14.42 29.74 11.74
N THR A 514 14.98 30.72 12.46
CA THR A 514 14.28 31.98 12.68
C THR A 514 14.09 32.76 11.38
N ASN A 515 13.03 33.55 11.29
CA ASN A 515 12.74 34.41 10.15
C ASN A 515 13.93 35.33 9.77
N LEU A 516 14.66 35.84 10.78
CA LEU A 516 15.88 36.63 10.55
C LEU A 516 17.03 35.81 9.93
N GLN A 517 17.17 34.54 10.31
CA GLN A 517 18.18 33.65 9.74
C GLN A 517 17.86 33.29 8.29
N HIS A 518 16.59 33.07 7.95
CA HIS A 518 16.16 32.89 6.56
C HIS A 518 16.46 34.13 5.71
N LEU A 519 16.16 35.33 6.22
CA LEU A 519 16.51 36.59 5.56
C LEU A 519 18.03 36.71 5.34
N SER A 520 18.82 36.46 6.38
CA SER A 520 20.28 36.59 6.31
C SER A 520 20.95 35.60 5.36
N ALA A 521 20.30 34.46 5.13
CA ALA A 521 20.78 33.42 4.23
C ALA A 521 20.24 33.56 2.81
N GLY A 522 19.51 34.64 2.50
CA GLY A 522 18.90 34.84 1.18
C GLY A 522 17.73 33.90 0.88
N ARG A 523 17.24 33.19 1.89
CA ARG A 523 16.11 32.26 1.81
C ARG A 523 14.80 32.91 2.27
N ALA A 524 14.69 34.24 2.30
CA ALA A 524 13.49 35.04 2.56
C ALA A 524 13.86 36.52 2.33
N TYR A 525 12.88 37.40 2.17
CA TYR A 525 13.07 38.84 2.18
C TYR A 525 12.09 39.53 3.13
N TYR A 526 12.43 40.73 3.61
CA TYR A 526 11.56 41.51 4.51
C TYR A 526 10.83 42.59 3.72
N GLN A 527 9.51 42.45 3.60
CA GLN A 527 8.68 43.36 2.83
C GLN A 527 7.37 43.64 3.56
N MET A 528 6.94 44.91 3.57
CA MET A 528 5.69 45.38 4.19
C MET A 528 5.46 44.96 5.66
N GLY A 529 6.54 44.75 6.43
CA GLY A 529 6.45 44.36 7.85
C GLY A 529 6.45 42.85 8.12
N TYR A 530 6.63 42.03 7.09
CA TYR A 530 6.64 40.57 7.16
C TYR A 530 7.91 40.00 6.55
N TYR A 531 8.32 38.82 7.01
CA TYR A 531 9.29 37.97 6.33
C TYR A 531 8.53 37.09 5.34
N THR A 532 8.93 37.13 4.07
CA THR A 532 8.22 36.50 2.96
C THR A 532 9.18 35.72 2.06
N GLN A 533 8.63 34.73 1.36
CA GLN A 533 9.30 34.02 0.28
C GLN A 533 8.81 34.51 -1.09
N GLY A 534 9.51 34.12 -2.16
CA GLY A 534 8.99 34.35 -3.51
C GLY A 534 7.61 33.70 -3.69
N GLY A 535 6.69 34.38 -4.38
CA GLY A 535 5.34 33.86 -4.62
C GLY A 535 4.26 34.27 -3.61
N ASP A 536 4.47 35.35 -2.84
CA ASP A 536 3.52 35.97 -1.89
C ASP A 536 3.26 35.22 -0.56
N ASP A 537 4.01 34.16 -0.26
CA ASP A 537 3.92 33.43 1.02
C ASP A 537 4.62 34.17 2.18
N ALA A 538 3.95 34.26 3.33
CA ALA A 538 4.46 34.94 4.52
C ALA A 538 4.86 33.97 5.65
N LEU A 539 6.10 34.08 6.13
CA LEU A 539 6.61 33.37 7.31
C LEU A 539 6.22 34.07 8.65
N GLY A 540 5.68 35.29 8.58
CA GLY A 540 5.21 36.07 9.73
C GLY A 540 5.99 37.37 9.99
N GLN A 541 5.58 38.13 11.01
CA GLN A 541 6.13 39.46 11.33
C GLN A 541 7.29 39.45 12.33
N ILE A 542 7.40 38.39 13.13
CA ILE A 542 8.32 38.34 14.27
C ILE A 542 9.65 37.73 13.80
N SER A 543 10.74 38.47 13.97
CA SER A 543 12.08 38.07 13.51
C SER A 543 12.60 36.79 14.18
N GLY A 544 12.24 36.55 15.45
CA GLY A 544 12.64 35.39 16.23
C GLY A 544 11.72 34.17 16.13
N SER A 545 10.64 34.24 15.35
CA SER A 545 9.77 33.07 15.10
C SER A 545 10.44 32.11 14.13
N ASN A 546 10.37 30.81 14.43
CA ASN A 546 10.88 29.77 13.54
C ASN A 546 9.83 29.39 12.50
N ALA A 547 10.28 29.16 11.27
CA ALA A 547 9.45 28.67 10.18
C ALA A 547 10.23 27.64 9.35
N TRP A 548 9.50 26.74 8.70
CA TRP A 548 10.09 25.85 7.70
C TRP A 548 10.13 26.57 6.35
N VAL A 549 11.27 26.49 5.68
CA VAL A 549 11.46 26.96 4.32
C VAL A 549 12.13 25.86 3.53
N ARG A 550 11.60 25.51 2.37
CA ARG A 550 12.18 24.53 1.45
C ARG A 550 12.67 25.20 0.17
N GLU A 551 13.71 24.65 -0.44
CA GLU A 551 14.17 24.98 -1.78
C GLU A 551 13.58 23.94 -2.72
N SER A 552 12.51 24.32 -3.44
CA SER A 552 11.80 23.43 -4.37
C SER A 552 12.55 23.28 -5.70
N SER A 553 13.43 24.23 -6.01
CA SER A 553 14.41 24.18 -7.10
C SER A 553 15.56 25.15 -6.79
N PRO A 554 16.75 25.04 -7.41
CA PRO A 554 17.91 25.86 -7.05
C PRO A 554 17.61 27.37 -7.07
N GLY A 555 17.66 28.00 -5.90
CA GLY A 555 17.38 29.42 -5.70
C GLY A 555 15.90 29.79 -5.48
N LEU A 556 14.97 28.83 -5.52
CA LEU A 556 13.55 29.04 -5.27
C LEU A 556 13.17 28.54 -3.88
N TYR A 557 12.83 29.45 -2.98
CA TYR A 557 12.47 29.15 -1.60
C TYR A 557 10.96 29.31 -1.37
N GLU A 558 10.36 28.36 -0.66
CA GLU A 558 8.92 28.29 -0.35
C GLU A 558 8.71 28.01 1.14
N ALA A 559 7.58 28.46 1.70
CA ALA A 559 7.21 28.10 3.07
C ALA A 559 6.78 26.63 3.15
N GLY A 560 7.33 25.89 4.12
CA GLY A 560 7.02 24.47 4.34
C GLY A 560 8.23 23.55 4.21
N GLN A 561 7.97 22.25 4.24
CA GLN A 561 8.97 21.19 4.18
C GLN A 561 8.95 20.52 2.82
N CYS A 562 10.06 19.89 2.45
CA CYS A 562 10.11 19.06 1.26
C CYS A 562 9.05 17.92 1.36
N PRO A 563 8.46 17.49 0.23
CA PRO A 563 7.43 16.44 0.20
C PRO A 563 7.84 15.12 0.87
#